data_AF-A0A8D6U7Q3-F1
#
_entry.id   AF-A0A8D6U7Q3-F1
#
_cell.length_a   1.000
_cell.length_b   1.000
_cell.length_c   1.000
_cell.angle_alpha   90.00
_cell.angle_beta   90.00
_cell.angle_gamma   90.00
#
_symmetry.space_group_name_H-M   'P 1'
#
loop_
_entity.id
_entity.type
_entity.pdbx_description
1 polymer ?
#
loop_
_entity_poly.entity_id
_entity_poly.type
_entity_poly.pdbx_seq_one_letter_code
_entity_poly.pdbx_strand_id
1 'polypeptide(L)'
;MDIWQKMYEKAKALYQPQEVSDFVYARHVVAAVEAEDGQIFTGFCMEGTCGVFHLCAERAALFNMYQETGQTKVKRIIAFRDQPPHGGPSGMPCGACREFLMELHPDNRNLEFMVDYETRQTITLGELLPLWWGEERAQQFEEKSKDKV
;
A
#
# COMPACT_ATOMS: atom_id res chain seq x y z
N MET A 1 7.67 -19.22 9.48
CA MET A 1 6.69 -18.18 9.14
C MET A 1 7.14 -17.48 7.87
N ASP A 2 6.36 -17.60 6.80
CA ASP A 2 6.64 -16.87 5.55
C ASP A 2 6.41 -15.35 5.73
N ILE A 3 6.89 -14.54 4.79
CA ILE A 3 6.79 -13.08 4.88
C ILE A 3 5.33 -12.59 4.89
N TRP A 4 4.46 -13.20 4.09
CA TRP A 4 3.04 -12.84 4.00
C TRP A 4 2.30 -13.08 5.30
N GLN A 5 2.63 -14.17 6.01
CA GLN A 5 2.09 -14.46 7.33
C GLN A 5 2.55 -13.42 8.35
N LYS A 6 3.82 -12.99 8.33
CA LYS A 6 4.30 -11.90 9.20
C LYS A 6 3.53 -10.60 8.94
N MET A 7 3.36 -10.24 7.67
CA MET A 7 2.65 -9.04 7.25
C MET A 7 1.17 -9.08 7.67
N TYR A 8 0.50 -10.22 7.45
CA TYR A 8 -0.88 -10.43 7.86
C TYR A 8 -1.05 -10.28 9.38
N GLU A 9 -0.23 -10.96 10.18
CA GLU A 9 -0.32 -10.90 11.64
C GLU A 9 -0.09 -9.47 12.17
N LYS A 10 0.89 -8.75 11.62
CA LYS A 10 1.14 -7.34 11.96
C LYS A 10 -0.03 -6.43 11.61
N ALA A 11 -0.58 -6.53 10.40
CA ALA A 11 -1.73 -5.73 9.99
C ALA A 11 -3.00 -6.08 10.80
N LYS A 12 -3.24 -7.37 11.04
CA LYS A 12 -4.43 -7.88 11.77
C LYS A 12 -4.50 -7.31 13.18
N ALA A 13 -3.35 -7.15 13.85
CA ALA A 13 -3.29 -6.55 15.18
C ALA A 13 -3.86 -5.11 15.23
N LEU A 14 -3.92 -4.40 14.09
CA LEU A 14 -4.51 -3.07 14.00
C LEU A 14 -6.02 -3.10 13.77
N TYR A 15 -6.60 -4.22 13.32
CA TYR A 15 -8.00 -4.28 12.91
C TYR A 15 -8.92 -4.18 14.13
N GLN A 16 -9.63 -3.06 14.22
CA GLN A 16 -10.58 -2.77 15.29
C GLN A 16 -11.49 -1.65 14.79
N PRO A 17 -12.49 -1.96 13.94
CA PRO A 17 -13.41 -0.97 13.43
C PRO A 17 -13.99 -0.11 14.55
N GLN A 18 -13.91 1.21 14.41
CA GLN A 18 -14.32 2.14 15.46
C GLN A 18 -14.85 3.45 14.88
N GLU A 19 -15.95 3.94 15.46
CA GLU A 19 -16.38 5.32 15.33
C GLU A 19 -15.54 6.16 16.29
N VAL A 20 -14.68 7.02 15.74
CA VAL A 20 -13.85 7.94 16.53
C VAL A 20 -14.70 9.13 16.99
N SER A 21 -15.65 9.54 16.14
CA SER A 21 -16.68 10.54 16.40
C SER A 21 -17.80 10.40 15.37
N ASP A 22 -18.86 11.21 15.49
CA ASP A 22 -19.95 11.30 14.49
C ASP A 22 -19.47 11.64 13.06
N PHE A 23 -18.22 12.06 12.90
CA PHE A 23 -17.64 12.47 11.63
C PHE A 23 -16.49 11.60 11.14
N VAL A 24 -15.99 10.68 11.97
CA VAL A 24 -14.76 9.92 11.67
C VAL A 24 -14.92 8.44 11.98
N TYR A 25 -14.67 7.61 10.97
CA TYR A 25 -14.64 6.16 11.07
C TYR A 25 -13.25 5.62 10.72
N ALA A 26 -12.72 4.68 11.50
CA ALA A 26 -11.34 4.23 11.36
C ALA A 26 -11.18 2.73 11.59
N ARG A 27 -10.00 2.21 11.21
CA ARG A 27 -9.50 0.86 11.54
C ARG A 27 -10.36 -0.30 11.02
N HIS A 28 -11.18 -0.05 10.01
CA HIS A 28 -12.01 -1.05 9.35
C HIS A 28 -11.38 -1.62 8.07
N VAL A 29 -10.26 -1.05 7.61
CA VAL A 29 -9.30 -1.63 6.66
C VAL A 29 -7.91 -1.45 7.28
N VAL A 30 -7.08 -2.49 7.19
CA VAL A 30 -5.68 -2.50 7.66
C VAL A 30 -4.76 -2.94 6.55
N ALA A 31 -3.51 -2.51 6.60
CA ALA A 31 -2.50 -2.89 5.62
C ALA A 31 -1.12 -3.07 6.26
N ALA A 32 -0.32 -3.92 5.64
CA ALA A 32 1.11 -4.05 5.86
C ALA A 32 1.87 -3.88 4.54
N VAL A 33 2.99 -3.17 4.61
CA VAL A 33 3.90 -2.85 3.50
C VAL A 33 5.28 -3.40 3.85
N GLU A 34 5.86 -4.20 2.96
CA GLU A 34 7.27 -4.60 3.03
C GLU A 34 8.10 -3.65 2.16
N ALA A 35 9.02 -2.91 2.79
CA ALA A 35 9.93 -2.00 2.12
C ALA A 35 11.06 -2.75 1.38
N GLU A 36 11.87 -2.03 0.60
CA GLU A 36 12.98 -2.61 -0.16
C GLU A 36 14.00 -3.35 0.72
N ASP A 37 14.25 -2.88 1.94
CA ASP A 37 15.14 -3.54 2.89
C ASP A 37 14.51 -4.70 3.69
N GLY A 38 13.22 -4.99 3.46
CA GLY A 38 12.47 -6.05 4.14
C GLY A 38 11.84 -5.64 5.47
N GLN A 39 11.96 -4.38 5.90
CA GLN A 39 11.19 -3.87 7.04
C GLN A 39 9.69 -3.85 6.72
N ILE A 40 8.86 -4.11 7.74
CA ILE A 40 7.39 -4.13 7.59
C ILE A 40 6.80 -2.96 8.36
N PHE A 41 6.08 -2.11 7.64
CA PHE A 41 5.31 -0.98 8.15
C PHE A 41 3.82 -1.29 8.05
N THR A 42 3.04 -0.75 8.98
CA THR A 42 1.61 -1.01 9.05
C THR A 42 0.82 0.28 9.11
N GLY A 43 -0.41 0.22 8.63
CA GLY A 43 -1.34 1.33 8.64
C GLY A 43 -2.78 0.85 8.68
N PHE A 44 -3.69 1.77 8.97
CA PHE A 44 -5.12 1.52 8.97
C PHE A 44 -5.85 2.70 8.31
N CYS A 45 -7.05 2.46 7.81
CA CYS A 45 -7.84 3.53 7.20
C CYS A 45 -8.37 4.52 8.24
N MET A 46 -8.47 5.79 7.83
CA MET A 46 -9.17 6.83 8.57
C MET A 46 -9.97 7.66 7.58
N GLU A 47 -11.28 7.72 7.81
CA GLU A 47 -12.24 8.35 6.92
C GLU A 47 -12.99 9.45 7.68
N GLY A 48 -12.87 10.68 7.22
CA GLY A 48 -13.59 11.84 7.74
C GLY A 48 -14.58 12.40 6.73
N THR A 49 -15.71 12.95 7.22
CA THR A 49 -16.77 13.53 6.36
C THR A 49 -16.33 14.75 5.52
N CYS A 50 -15.13 15.30 5.75
CA CYS A 50 -14.61 16.41 4.97
C CYS A 50 -14.23 16.05 3.53
N GLY A 51 -14.25 14.77 3.14
CA GLY A 51 -13.92 14.32 1.79
C GLY A 51 -12.42 14.31 1.47
N VAL A 52 -11.63 15.17 2.12
CA VAL A 52 -10.17 15.29 1.89
C VAL A 52 -9.39 14.30 2.76
N PHE A 53 -9.90 13.98 3.95
CA PHE A 53 -9.28 13.04 4.89
C PHE A 53 -9.91 11.65 4.79
N HIS A 54 -9.85 11.06 3.59
CA HIS A 54 -10.15 9.64 3.35
C HIS A 54 -8.86 8.91 3.01
N LEU A 55 -8.15 8.49 4.04
CA LEU A 55 -6.86 7.84 3.93
C LEU A 55 -7.05 6.32 3.96
N CYS A 56 -6.65 5.65 2.87
CA CYS A 56 -6.63 4.19 2.82
C CYS A 56 -5.50 3.63 3.68
N ALA A 57 -5.65 2.39 4.13
CA ALA A 57 -4.67 1.74 5.01
C ALA A 57 -3.28 1.62 4.37
N GLU A 58 -3.21 1.38 3.06
CA GLU A 58 -1.96 1.30 2.31
C GLU A 58 -1.23 2.64 2.32
N ARG A 59 -1.94 3.74 2.03
CA ARG A 59 -1.36 5.10 2.06
C ARG A 59 -0.90 5.50 3.46
N ALA A 60 -1.63 5.09 4.51
CA ALA A 60 -1.18 5.27 5.88
C ALA A 60 0.13 4.50 6.17
N ALA A 61 0.21 3.22 5.77
CA ALA A 61 1.42 2.40 5.97
C ALA A 61 2.63 2.95 5.20
N LEU A 62 2.42 3.42 3.96
CA LEU A 62 3.45 4.03 3.12
C LEU A 62 3.94 5.35 3.71
N PHE A 63 3.03 6.18 4.25
CA PHE A 63 3.41 7.41 4.92
C PHE A 63 4.25 7.12 6.17
N ASN A 64 3.88 6.12 6.97
CA ASN A 64 4.67 5.69 8.13
C ASN A 64 6.06 5.20 7.70
N MET A 65 6.15 4.36 6.66
CA MET A 65 7.42 3.91 6.08
C MET A 65 8.32 5.09 5.70
N TYR A 66 7.79 6.07 4.97
CA TYR A 66 8.55 7.24 4.56
C TYR A 66 8.95 8.13 5.76
N GLN A 67 8.02 8.35 6.70
CA GLN A 67 8.27 9.17 7.88
C GLN A 67 9.35 8.59 8.79
N GLU A 68 9.38 7.26 8.95
CA GLU A 68 10.33 6.56 9.82
C GLU A 68 11.71 6.36 9.16
N THR A 69 11.77 6.11 7.85
CA THR A 69 13.02 5.69 7.20
C THR A 69 13.40 6.44 5.92
N GLY A 70 12.51 7.28 5.38
CA GLY A 70 12.70 7.92 4.08
C GLY A 70 12.64 6.98 2.88
N GLN A 71 12.25 5.71 3.08
CA GLN A 71 12.13 4.74 2.00
C GLN A 71 10.91 5.05 1.12
N THR A 72 11.05 4.80 -0.18
CA THR A 72 9.99 5.04 -1.18
C THR A 72 9.68 3.79 -2.02
N LYS A 73 10.57 2.79 -1.99
CA LYS A 73 10.41 1.53 -2.71
C LYS A 73 9.76 0.45 -1.87
N VAL A 74 8.82 -0.25 -2.49
CA VAL A 74 7.98 -1.27 -1.86
C VAL A 74 8.12 -2.59 -2.61
N LYS A 75 8.21 -3.68 -1.86
CA LYS A 75 8.20 -5.04 -2.41
C LYS A 75 6.80 -5.63 -2.45
N ARG A 76 6.08 -5.53 -1.33
CA ARG A 76 4.83 -6.27 -1.13
C ARG A 76 3.83 -5.47 -0.30
N ILE A 77 2.55 -5.67 -0.58
CA ILE A 77 1.45 -5.09 0.20
C ILE A 77 0.35 -6.15 0.40
N ILE A 78 -0.15 -6.22 1.63
CA ILE A 78 -1.40 -6.91 1.95
C ILE A 78 -2.34 -5.91 2.63
N ALA A 79 -3.58 -5.81 2.14
CA ALA A 79 -4.62 -4.96 2.72
C ALA A 79 -5.93 -5.75 2.85
N PHE A 80 -6.65 -5.56 3.95
CA PHE A 80 -7.87 -6.32 4.23
C PHE A 80 -8.75 -5.69 5.32
N ARG A 81 -9.97 -6.24 5.47
CA ARG A 81 -10.91 -5.91 6.55
C ARG A 81 -10.78 -6.92 7.70
N ASP A 82 -11.82 -7.71 7.93
CA ASP A 82 -11.92 -8.74 8.97
C ASP A 82 -11.17 -10.04 8.61
N GLN A 83 -11.05 -10.36 7.33
CA GLN A 83 -10.39 -11.55 6.83
C GLN A 83 -9.39 -11.23 5.71
N PRO A 84 -8.31 -12.04 5.52
CA PRO A 84 -7.34 -11.79 4.47
C PRO A 84 -7.94 -11.92 3.06
N PRO A 85 -7.22 -11.44 2.02
CA PRO A 85 -7.61 -11.65 0.62
C PRO A 85 -7.85 -13.12 0.32
N HIS A 86 -8.90 -13.43 -0.45
CA HIS A 86 -9.37 -14.79 -0.73
C HIS A 86 -9.86 -14.91 -2.18
N GLY A 87 -9.13 -14.26 -3.09
CA GLY A 87 -9.43 -14.22 -4.51
C GLY A 87 -10.38 -13.10 -4.92
N GLY A 88 -10.50 -12.91 -6.23
CA GLY A 88 -11.34 -11.85 -6.82
C GLY A 88 -10.90 -10.43 -6.39
N PRO A 89 -11.84 -9.50 -6.13
CA PRO A 89 -11.51 -8.13 -5.74
C PRO A 89 -11.18 -7.97 -4.24
N SER A 90 -11.11 -9.06 -3.48
CA SER A 90 -10.90 -9.03 -2.03
C SER A 90 -9.51 -8.48 -1.70
N GLY A 91 -9.46 -7.33 -1.02
CA GLY A 91 -8.20 -6.69 -0.61
C GLY A 91 -7.46 -5.89 -1.69
N MET A 92 -8.08 -5.69 -2.85
CA MET A 92 -7.45 -4.94 -3.95
C MET A 92 -7.34 -3.43 -3.65
N PRO A 93 -6.22 -2.78 -4.01
CA PRO A 93 -6.02 -1.36 -3.77
C PRO A 93 -6.96 -0.50 -4.60
N CYS A 94 -7.39 0.63 -4.02
CA CYS A 94 -8.17 1.64 -4.73
C CYS A 94 -7.29 2.43 -5.72
N GLY A 95 -7.92 3.17 -6.64
CA GLY A 95 -7.20 3.96 -7.65
C GLY A 95 -6.20 4.96 -7.04
N ALA A 96 -6.58 5.62 -5.93
CA ALA A 96 -5.69 6.57 -5.25
C ALA A 96 -4.44 5.90 -4.64
N CYS A 97 -4.55 4.68 -4.12
CA CYS A 97 -3.38 3.93 -3.64
C CYS A 97 -2.46 3.51 -4.80
N ARG A 98 -3.05 3.03 -5.91
CA ARG A 98 -2.29 2.64 -7.10
C ARG A 98 -1.50 3.82 -7.66
N GLU A 99 -2.17 4.96 -7.80
CA GLU A 99 -1.58 6.19 -8.30
C GLU A 99 -0.43 6.66 -7.40
N PHE A 100 -0.69 6.76 -6.09
CA PHE A 100 0.32 7.21 -5.13
C PHE A 100 1.57 6.32 -5.12
N LEU A 101 1.42 5.00 -5.27
CA LEU A 101 2.56 4.09 -5.32
C LEU A 101 3.43 4.31 -6.55
N MET A 102 2.82 4.53 -7.72
CA MET A 102 3.55 4.88 -8.95
C MET A 102 4.25 6.24 -8.82
N GLU A 103 3.58 7.23 -8.22
CA GLU A 103 4.15 8.56 -7.97
C GLU A 103 5.29 8.53 -6.94
N LEU A 104 5.21 7.63 -5.95
CA LEU A 104 6.19 7.51 -4.87
C LEU A 104 7.55 7.01 -5.38
N HIS A 105 7.55 6.02 -6.27
CA HIS A 105 8.77 5.54 -6.93
C HIS A 105 8.43 4.71 -8.20
N PRO A 106 9.11 4.92 -9.34
CA PRO A 106 8.82 4.17 -10.58
C PRO A 106 8.98 2.64 -10.45
N ASP A 107 10.01 2.16 -9.73
CA ASP A 107 10.20 0.73 -9.45
C ASP A 107 9.02 0.07 -8.71
N ASN A 108 8.15 0.85 -8.04
CA ASN A 108 6.96 0.31 -7.38
C ASN A 108 6.00 -0.34 -8.38
N ARG A 109 6.15 -0.10 -9.69
CA ARG A 109 5.48 -0.90 -10.73
C ARG A 109 5.62 -2.40 -10.52
N ASN A 110 6.74 -2.86 -9.96
CA ASN A 110 7.05 -4.28 -9.74
C ASN A 110 6.57 -4.81 -8.37
N LEU A 111 6.00 -3.96 -7.51
CA LEU A 111 5.53 -4.43 -6.20
C LEU A 111 4.34 -5.36 -6.35
N GLU A 112 4.21 -6.28 -5.41
CA GLU A 112 3.15 -7.30 -5.41
C GLU A 112 2.04 -6.95 -4.41
N PHE A 113 0.79 -7.00 -4.87
CA PHE A 113 -0.38 -7.04 -4.01
C PHE A 113 -0.83 -8.48 -3.80
N MET A 114 -1.20 -8.81 -2.55
CA MET A 114 -1.84 -10.08 -2.23
C MET A 114 -3.27 -10.14 -2.80
N VAL A 115 -3.54 -11.11 -3.67
CA VAL A 115 -4.87 -11.37 -4.27
C VAL A 115 -5.60 -12.47 -3.50
N ASP A 116 -4.88 -13.54 -3.18
CA ASP A 116 -5.42 -14.68 -2.47
C ASP A 116 -4.38 -15.19 -1.48
N TYR A 117 -4.71 -15.07 -0.19
CA TYR A 117 -3.81 -15.41 0.88
C TYR A 117 -3.55 -16.91 0.90
N GLU A 118 -4.55 -17.77 0.80
CA GLU A 118 -4.36 -19.22 0.93
C GLU A 118 -3.43 -19.79 -0.15
N THR A 119 -3.59 -19.32 -1.39
CA THR A 119 -2.80 -19.75 -2.55
C THR A 119 -1.53 -18.93 -2.76
N ARG A 120 -1.36 -17.83 -2.01
CA ARG A 120 -0.30 -16.82 -2.18
C ARG A 120 -0.28 -16.20 -3.57
N GLN A 121 -1.44 -16.12 -4.22
CA GLN A 121 -1.56 -15.45 -5.50
C GLN A 121 -1.33 -13.95 -5.33
N THR A 122 -0.52 -13.38 -6.21
CA THR A 122 -0.21 -11.96 -6.25
C THR A 122 -0.51 -11.36 -7.62
N ILE A 123 -0.57 -10.03 -7.66
CA ILE A 123 -0.59 -9.24 -8.89
C ILE A 123 0.31 -8.03 -8.73
N THR A 124 1.03 -7.64 -9.78
CA THR A 124 1.90 -6.48 -9.73
C THR A 124 1.13 -5.17 -9.89
N LEU A 125 1.67 -4.06 -9.38
CA LEU A 125 1.09 -2.74 -9.62
C LEU A 125 1.06 -2.40 -11.13
N GLY A 126 2.08 -2.82 -11.89
CA GLY A 126 2.13 -2.63 -13.34
C GLY A 126 0.99 -3.32 -14.07
N GLU A 127 0.59 -4.52 -13.65
CA GLU A 127 -0.58 -5.20 -14.22
C GLU A 127 -1.90 -4.47 -13.90
N LEU A 128 -1.97 -3.80 -12.75
CA LEU A 128 -3.13 -3.00 -12.35
C LEU A 128 -3.20 -1.61 -13.00
N LEU A 129 -2.06 -1.12 -13.51
CA LEU A 129 -1.92 0.21 -14.12
C LEU A 129 -0.89 0.20 -15.28
N PRO A 130 -1.18 -0.53 -16.38
CA PRO A 130 -0.19 -0.87 -17.42
C PRO A 130 0.23 0.28 -18.35
N LEU A 131 -0.53 1.38 -18.37
CA LEU A 131 -0.25 2.57 -19.20
C LEU A 131 -0.36 3.80 -18.31
N TRP A 132 0.57 3.90 -17.37
CA TRP A 132 0.53 4.99 -16.40
C TRP A 132 0.98 6.29 -17.04
N TRP A 133 0.17 7.33 -16.91
CA TRP A 133 0.41 8.62 -17.57
C TRP A 133 1.71 9.31 -17.12
N GLY A 134 2.23 8.97 -15.93
CA GLY A 134 3.44 9.56 -15.36
C GLY A 134 4.77 8.97 -15.86
N GLU A 135 4.73 7.96 -16.74
CA GLU A 135 5.93 7.22 -17.18
C GLU A 135 7.04 8.12 -17.74
N GLU A 136 6.72 8.98 -18.70
CA GLU A 136 7.70 9.89 -19.32
C GLU A 136 8.32 10.83 -18.28
N ARG A 137 7.50 11.34 -17.36
CA ARG A 137 7.96 12.24 -16.29
C ARG A 137 8.89 11.52 -15.31
N ALA A 138 8.60 10.27 -14.99
CA ALA A 138 9.44 9.46 -14.10
C ALA A 138 10.81 9.17 -14.74
N GLN A 139 10.83 8.79 -16.02
CA GLN A 139 12.08 8.54 -16.77
C GLN A 139 12.97 9.79 -16.79
N GLN A 140 12.40 10.96 -17.11
CA GLN A 140 13.13 12.23 -17.10
C GLN A 140 13.70 12.59 -15.73
N PHE A 141 13.02 12.23 -14.64
CA PHE A 141 13.51 12.46 -13.28
C PHE A 141 14.71 11.56 -12.96
N GLU A 142 14.68 10.29 -13.35
CA GLU A 142 15.79 9.35 -13.16
C GLU A 142 17.04 9.78 -13.94
N GLU A 143 16.89 10.18 -15.20
CA GLU A 143 17.99 10.67 -16.04
C GLU A 143 18.69 11.87 -15.38
N LYS A 144 17.91 12.88 -14.97
CA LYS A 144 18.43 14.06 -14.27
C LYS A 144 19.06 13.76 -12.93
N SER A 145 18.66 12.65 -12.29
CA SER A 145 19.21 12.24 -10.99
C SER A 145 20.55 11.52 -11.16
N LYS A 146 20.75 10.80 -12.26
CA LYS A 146 22.03 10.14 -12.61
C LYS A 146 23.13 11.16 -12.93
N ASP A 147 22.77 12.28 -13.57
CA ASP A 147 23.72 13.36 -13.91
C ASP A 147 24.23 14.17 -12.69
N LYS A 148 23.64 13.96 -11.51
CA LYS A 148 24.03 14.65 -10.26
C LYS A 148 24.98 13.84 -9.38
N VAL A 149 25.34 12.62 -9.78
CA VAL A 149 26.23 11.70 -9.05
C VAL A 149 27.63 11.72 -9.63
#